data_AF-A0A7S2RIU3-F1
#
_entry.id   AF-A0A7S2RIU3-F1
#
_cell.length_a   1.000
_cell.length_b   1.000
_cell.length_c   1.000
_cell.angle_alpha   90.00
_cell.angle_beta   90.00
_cell.angle_gamma   90.00
#
_symmetry.space_group_name_H-M   'P 1'
#
loop_
_entity.id
_entity.type
_entity.pdbx_description
1 polymer ?
#
loop_
_entity_poly.entity_id
_entity_poly.type
_entity_poly.pdbx_seq_one_letter_code
_entity_poly.pdbx_strand_id
1 'polypeptide(L)'
;FLNDSSLLVAAGASIALSIPTLNGYVSGSTHMAALGVFNILAFGINVISVSIPGRLDGGKEDAIERQDRQEEVKHTSYQSMSSSNEDENKDIVDRKVNEEYAIVSNVNAARAKQLINPSGWAFAIWAPIYLGETAFVTIGQWISPAVKHLLPQITTPFVAANLFQSLWCASFRPKYHHPTSSPWWQKYISVAMLSGTAYQLSHVHSIVKKDSSSSLWFIPITMHFGWTTVATLLNLNGSVALDCLPDAKEHIIIAVGYASALLATVLGVSITFVKDSPVYGATLAFAFAACADGLKRELKKQTSFDNNNDDVLTKAS
;
A
#
# COMPACT_ATOMS: atom_id res chain seq x y z
N PHE A 1 13.74 -2.58 14.18
CA PHE A 1 12.80 -1.88 15.09
C PHE A 1 11.34 -2.04 14.64
N LEU A 2 10.97 -1.78 13.38
CA LEU A 2 9.58 -1.94 12.88
C LEU A 2 9.11 -3.41 12.68
N ASN A 3 9.67 -4.35 13.45
CA ASN A 3 9.30 -5.77 13.41
C ASN A 3 8.13 -6.08 14.37
N ASP A 4 7.49 -5.09 14.97
CA ASP A 4 6.31 -5.22 15.82
C ASP A 4 5.18 -4.33 15.26
N SER A 5 3.99 -4.90 15.09
CA SER A 5 2.80 -4.20 14.59
C SER A 5 2.32 -3.13 15.55
N SER A 6 2.43 -3.38 16.86
CA SER A 6 2.06 -2.45 17.91
C SER A 6 2.97 -1.23 17.88
N LEU A 7 4.27 -1.45 17.64
CA LEU A 7 5.22 -0.35 17.49
C LEU A 7 4.97 0.45 16.20
N LEU A 8 4.61 -0.21 15.11
CA LEU A 8 4.24 0.45 13.85
C LEU A 8 3.00 1.34 14.05
N VAL A 9 1.97 0.84 14.74
CA VAL A 9 0.77 1.61 15.10
C VAL A 9 1.12 2.75 16.07
N ALA A 10 1.94 2.49 17.08
CA ALA A 10 2.38 3.51 18.02
C ALA A 10 3.16 4.64 17.32
N ALA A 11 4.00 4.31 16.33
CA ALA A 11 4.70 5.29 15.52
C ALA A 11 3.72 6.14 14.69
N GLY A 12 2.74 5.50 14.03
CA GLY A 12 1.70 6.21 13.28
C GLY A 12 0.83 7.12 14.17
N ALA A 13 0.43 6.62 15.34
CA ALA A 13 -0.29 7.39 16.34
C ALA A 13 0.54 8.56 16.88
N SER A 14 1.83 8.35 17.13
CA SER A 14 2.75 9.41 17.57
C SER A 14 2.88 10.51 16.53
N ILE A 15 2.98 10.15 15.24
CA ILE A 15 2.92 11.13 14.14
C ILE A 15 1.60 11.90 14.23
N ALA A 16 0.46 11.22 14.25
CA ALA A 16 -0.85 11.86 14.29
C ALA A 16 -1.01 12.84 15.47
N LEU A 17 -0.60 12.42 16.67
CA LEU A 17 -0.71 13.21 17.89
C LEU A 17 0.27 14.39 17.95
N SER A 18 1.42 14.29 17.28
CA SER A 18 2.41 15.37 17.25
C SER A 18 2.06 16.50 16.27
N ILE A 19 1.15 16.28 15.31
CA ILE A 19 0.83 17.25 14.26
C ILE A 19 0.39 18.61 14.79
N PRO A 20 -0.56 18.74 15.74
CA PRO A 20 -0.99 20.06 16.21
C PRO A 20 0.18 20.86 16.83
N THR A 21 1.00 20.20 17.64
CA THR A 21 2.19 20.79 18.27
C THR A 21 3.23 21.21 17.24
N LEU A 22 3.54 20.32 16.30
CA LEU A 22 4.47 20.62 15.20
C LEU A 22 3.95 21.74 14.32
N ASN A 23 2.65 21.78 14.05
CA ASN A 23 2.04 22.84 13.24
C ASN A 23 2.15 24.21 13.93
N GLY A 24 1.92 24.28 15.25
CA GLY A 24 2.13 25.51 16.03
C GLY A 24 3.58 25.99 16.00
N TYR A 25 4.53 25.07 16.15
CA TYR A 25 5.96 25.38 16.11
C TYR A 25 6.44 25.81 14.71
N VAL A 26 6.04 25.07 13.68
CA VAL A 26 6.45 25.31 12.29
C VAL A 26 5.81 26.57 11.70
N SER A 27 4.54 26.82 11.99
CA SER A 27 3.83 28.01 11.49
C SER A 27 4.42 29.31 12.06
N GLY A 28 5.01 29.26 13.27
CA GLY A 28 5.71 30.39 13.88
C GLY A 28 7.19 30.51 13.49
N SER A 29 7.74 29.54 12.75
CA SER A 29 9.16 29.53 12.39
C SER A 29 9.45 30.52 11.27
N THR A 30 10.47 31.37 11.49
CA THR A 30 11.01 32.27 10.46
C THR A 30 12.14 31.61 9.65
N HIS A 31 12.58 30.42 10.03
CA HIS A 31 13.72 29.74 9.42
C HIS A 31 13.30 28.87 8.22
N MET A 32 13.04 29.51 7.08
CA MET A 32 12.60 28.82 5.85
C MET A 32 13.54 27.70 5.39
N ALA A 33 14.85 27.88 5.57
CA ALA A 33 15.84 26.85 5.24
C ALA A 33 15.67 25.58 6.09
N ALA A 34 15.34 25.72 7.38
CA ALA A 34 15.11 24.57 8.25
C ALA A 34 13.85 23.79 7.80
N LEU A 35 12.78 24.49 7.42
CA LEU A 35 11.56 23.88 6.88
C LEU A 35 11.84 23.10 5.59
N GLY A 36 12.64 23.69 4.69
CA GLY A 36 13.07 23.02 3.47
C GLY A 36 13.89 21.75 3.74
N VAL A 37 14.80 21.79 4.72
CA VAL A 37 15.57 20.62 5.15
C VAL A 37 14.66 19.53 5.71
N PHE A 38 13.67 19.87 6.54
CA PHE A 38 12.71 18.88 7.05
C PHE A 38 11.92 18.19 5.93
N ASN A 39 11.47 18.94 4.93
CA ASN A 39 10.79 18.37 3.75
C ASN A 39 11.71 17.39 2.99
N ILE A 40 12.97 17.76 2.77
CA ILE A 40 13.96 16.90 2.08
C ILE A 40 14.21 15.62 2.89
N LEU A 41 14.43 15.73 4.20
CA LEU A 41 14.71 14.57 5.05
C LEU A 41 13.51 13.60 5.07
N ALA A 42 12.30 14.12 5.28
CA ALA A 42 11.10 13.29 5.29
C ALA A 42 10.86 12.61 3.93
N PHE A 43 11.00 13.35 2.83
CA PHE A 43 10.88 12.80 1.48
C PHE A 43 11.98 11.76 1.19
N GLY A 44 13.22 12.02 1.60
CA GLY A 44 14.32 11.07 1.46
C GLY A 44 14.07 9.75 2.20
N ILE A 45 13.56 9.83 3.44
CA ILE A 45 13.14 8.64 4.20
C ILE A 45 12.04 7.87 3.46
N ASN A 46 11.07 8.58 2.89
CA ASN A 46 10.00 7.98 2.09
C ASN A 46 10.56 7.27 0.85
N VAL A 47 11.39 7.94 0.04
CA VAL A 47 12.03 7.35 -1.16
C VAL A 47 12.81 6.07 -0.81
N ILE A 48 13.58 6.08 0.27
CA ILE A 48 14.30 4.89 0.75
C ILE A 48 13.31 3.78 1.14
N SER A 49 12.24 4.14 1.85
CA SER A 49 11.21 3.19 2.31
C SER A 49 10.49 2.50 1.15
N VAL A 50 10.09 3.25 0.11
CA VAL A 50 9.43 2.67 -1.07
C VAL A 50 10.37 1.92 -2.00
N SER A 51 11.66 2.23 -1.97
CA SER A 51 12.68 1.48 -2.72
C SER A 51 12.92 0.08 -2.14
N ILE A 52 12.56 -0.12 -0.86
CA ILE A 52 12.76 -1.37 -0.12
C ILE A 52 11.45 -1.77 0.61
N PRO A 53 10.34 -2.07 -0.11
CA PRO A 53 9.06 -2.39 0.53
C PRO A 53 9.18 -3.64 1.41
N GLY A 54 8.72 -3.55 2.66
CA GLY A 54 8.67 -4.67 3.61
C GLY A 54 10.02 -5.26 4.05
N ARG A 55 11.16 -4.61 3.75
CA ARG A 55 12.50 -5.28 3.71
C ARG A 55 13.66 -4.52 4.38
N LEU A 56 13.39 -3.49 5.20
CA LEU A 56 14.43 -2.66 5.84
C LEU A 56 15.34 -3.42 6.83
N ASP A 57 15.03 -4.66 7.16
CA ASP A 57 15.70 -5.50 8.16
C ASP A 57 16.28 -6.81 7.60
N GLY A 58 16.52 -6.92 6.29
CA GLY A 58 17.41 -7.96 5.74
C GLY A 58 16.76 -9.27 5.29
N GLY A 59 15.42 -9.38 5.27
CA GLY A 59 14.70 -10.62 4.90
C GLY A 59 14.86 -11.12 3.44
N LYS A 60 15.83 -10.62 2.66
CA LYS A 60 16.27 -11.28 1.42
C LYS A 60 16.90 -12.64 1.73
N GLU A 61 17.73 -12.71 2.77
CA GLU A 61 18.35 -13.96 3.21
C GLU A 61 17.27 -14.90 3.73
N ASP A 62 16.37 -14.47 4.63
CA ASP A 62 15.32 -15.35 5.15
C ASP A 62 14.32 -15.88 4.09
N ALA A 63 13.97 -15.09 3.07
CA ALA A 63 13.01 -15.53 2.05
C ALA A 63 13.65 -16.46 1.00
N ILE A 64 14.91 -16.18 0.63
CA ILE A 64 15.70 -17.06 -0.24
C ILE A 64 16.05 -18.33 0.54
N GLU A 65 16.51 -18.23 1.78
CA GLU A 65 16.80 -19.38 2.65
C GLU A 65 15.52 -20.16 3.01
N ARG A 66 14.33 -19.54 3.03
CA ARG A 66 13.05 -20.26 3.13
C ARG A 66 12.64 -20.92 1.82
N GLN A 67 12.89 -20.31 0.66
CA GLN A 67 12.68 -20.96 -0.63
C GLN A 67 13.66 -22.12 -0.80
N ASP A 68 14.94 -21.92 -0.50
CA ASP A 68 15.98 -22.94 -0.54
C ASP A 68 15.67 -24.06 0.46
N ARG A 69 15.26 -23.75 1.70
CA ARG A 69 14.77 -24.78 2.64
C ARG A 69 13.48 -25.44 2.16
N GLN A 70 12.59 -24.76 1.47
CA GLN A 70 11.37 -25.37 0.92
C GLN A 70 11.67 -26.30 -0.28
N GLU A 71 12.64 -25.94 -1.12
CA GLU A 71 13.14 -26.78 -2.20
C GLU A 71 13.92 -27.97 -1.63
N GLU A 72 14.75 -27.76 -0.63
CA GLU A 72 15.49 -28.80 0.09
C GLU A 72 14.53 -29.76 0.79
N VAL A 73 13.54 -29.27 1.55
CA VAL A 73 12.51 -30.10 2.19
C VAL A 73 11.66 -30.86 1.18
N LYS A 74 11.29 -30.27 0.03
CA LYS A 74 10.66 -31.04 -1.06
C LYS A 74 11.59 -32.15 -1.56
N HIS A 75 12.86 -31.84 -1.79
CA HIS A 75 13.83 -32.82 -2.26
C HIS A 75 14.04 -33.95 -1.24
N THR A 76 14.13 -33.62 0.05
CA THR A 76 14.27 -34.58 1.17
C THR A 76 12.97 -35.35 1.44
N SER A 77 11.78 -34.77 1.22
CA SER A 77 10.51 -35.50 1.35
C SER A 77 10.37 -36.55 0.26
N TYR A 78 10.76 -36.24 -0.98
CA TYR A 78 10.82 -37.22 -2.07
C TYR A 78 11.89 -38.30 -1.83
N GLN A 79 13.00 -37.96 -1.16
CA GLN A 79 14.09 -38.90 -0.89
C GLN A 79 13.86 -39.74 0.38
N SER A 80 13.15 -39.23 1.39
CA SER A 80 12.82 -39.94 2.65
C SER A 80 11.62 -40.88 2.53
N MET A 81 10.83 -40.81 1.45
CA MET A 81 9.91 -41.90 1.08
C MET A 81 10.63 -43.20 0.70
N SER A 82 11.97 -43.17 0.58
CA SER A 82 12.82 -44.32 0.26
C SER A 82 13.48 -44.99 1.48
N SER A 83 13.38 -44.42 2.69
CA SER A 83 14.17 -44.90 3.84
C SER A 83 13.41 -44.71 5.16
N SER A 84 12.94 -45.83 5.71
CA SER A 84 12.22 -45.96 6.98
C SER A 84 13.07 -45.60 8.22
N ASN A 85 12.35 -45.09 9.23
CA ASN A 85 12.68 -44.90 10.65
C ASN A 85 13.23 -43.51 11.04
N GLU A 86 12.32 -42.57 11.32
CA GLU A 86 12.43 -41.46 12.29
C GLU A 86 11.05 -40.77 12.41
N ASP A 87 10.08 -41.47 12.99
CA ASP A 87 8.64 -41.12 12.88
C ASP A 87 8.18 -39.95 13.78
N GLU A 88 8.86 -39.64 14.89
CA GLU A 88 8.29 -38.72 15.89
C GLU A 88 8.63 -37.24 15.68
N ASN A 89 9.78 -36.92 15.06
CA ASN A 89 10.19 -35.54 14.79
C ASN A 89 9.76 -35.06 13.39
N LYS A 90 9.53 -36.01 12.46
CA LYS A 90 9.08 -35.76 11.09
C LYS A 90 7.66 -35.20 11.06
N ASP A 91 6.76 -35.73 11.89
CA ASP A 91 5.37 -35.27 11.98
C ASP A 91 5.25 -33.80 12.42
N ILE A 92 6.11 -33.34 13.33
CA ILE A 92 6.07 -31.94 13.81
C ILE A 92 6.54 -30.96 12.72
N VAL A 93 7.59 -31.35 11.98
CA VAL A 93 8.13 -30.55 10.88
C VAL A 93 7.15 -30.54 9.70
N ASP A 94 6.64 -31.69 9.29
CA ASP A 94 5.67 -31.81 8.20
C ASP A 94 4.37 -31.07 8.50
N ARG A 95 3.91 -31.07 9.76
CA ARG A 95 2.73 -30.28 10.17
C ARG A 95 2.97 -28.77 10.07
N LYS A 96 4.13 -28.28 10.53
CA LYS A 96 4.48 -26.85 10.43
C LYS A 96 4.62 -26.40 8.98
N VAL A 97 5.26 -27.22 8.15
CA VAL A 97 5.44 -26.95 6.72
C VAL A 97 4.08 -26.93 6.02
N ASN A 98 3.20 -27.91 6.29
CA ASN A 98 1.84 -27.94 5.72
C ASN A 98 0.97 -26.76 6.19
N GLU A 99 1.08 -26.35 7.45
CA GLU A 99 0.40 -25.14 7.94
C GLU A 99 0.88 -23.90 7.19
N GLU A 100 2.20 -23.71 7.04
CA GLU A 100 2.77 -22.56 6.31
C GLU A 100 2.37 -22.56 4.83
N TYR A 101 2.38 -23.71 4.16
CA TYR A 101 1.90 -23.85 2.78
C TYR A 101 0.41 -23.53 2.64
N ALA A 102 -0.43 -24.05 3.55
CA ALA A 102 -1.85 -23.74 3.56
C ALA A 102 -2.10 -22.24 3.77
N ILE A 103 -1.30 -21.57 4.61
CA ILE A 103 -1.38 -20.13 4.86
C ILE A 103 -0.99 -19.33 3.60
N VAL A 104 0.15 -19.64 2.98
CA VAL A 104 0.60 -18.94 1.76
C VAL A 104 -0.40 -19.15 0.62
N SER A 105 -0.91 -20.37 0.47
CA SER A 105 -2.00 -20.71 -0.44
C SER A 105 -3.24 -19.85 -0.18
N ASN A 106 -3.70 -19.79 1.08
CA ASN A 106 -4.89 -19.03 1.46
C ASN A 106 -4.71 -17.52 1.30
N VAL A 107 -3.53 -16.96 1.61
CA VAL A 107 -3.24 -15.53 1.40
C VAL A 107 -3.20 -15.20 -0.09
N ASN A 108 -2.60 -16.08 -0.91
CA ASN A 108 -2.62 -15.93 -2.36
C ASN A 108 -4.03 -16.07 -2.93
N ALA A 109 -4.83 -16.99 -2.40
CA ALA A 109 -6.24 -17.12 -2.74
C ALA A 109 -7.06 -15.89 -2.31
N ALA A 110 -6.78 -15.30 -1.14
CA ALA A 110 -7.40 -14.04 -0.69
C ALA A 110 -7.09 -12.89 -1.64
N ARG A 111 -5.83 -12.79 -2.06
CA ARG A 111 -5.35 -11.77 -3.00
C ARG A 111 -5.93 -11.98 -4.40
N ALA A 112 -6.07 -13.23 -4.84
CA ALA A 112 -6.78 -13.58 -6.06
C ALA A 112 -8.29 -13.25 -5.97
N LYS A 113 -8.87 -13.35 -4.76
CA LYS A 113 -10.26 -12.98 -4.46
C LYS A 113 -10.50 -11.49 -4.26
N GLN A 114 -9.48 -10.63 -4.30
CA GLN A 114 -9.71 -9.19 -4.33
C GLN A 114 -10.35 -8.84 -5.68
N LEU A 115 -11.65 -8.56 -5.66
CA LEU A 115 -12.46 -8.25 -6.84
C LEU A 115 -11.86 -7.11 -7.69
N ILE A 116 -11.16 -6.18 -7.05
CA ILE A 116 -10.60 -4.99 -7.69
C ILE A 116 -9.10 -4.95 -7.41
N ASN A 117 -8.33 -5.37 -8.41
CA ASN A 117 -6.87 -5.24 -8.42
C ASN A 117 -6.45 -4.42 -9.64
N PRO A 118 -5.62 -3.38 -9.47
CA PRO A 118 -5.08 -2.65 -10.61
C PRO A 118 -4.11 -3.53 -11.40
N SER A 119 -4.10 -3.33 -12.70
CA SER A 119 -3.06 -3.87 -13.58
C SER A 119 -1.65 -3.39 -13.16
N GLY A 120 -0.62 -4.19 -13.48
CA GLY A 120 0.76 -3.86 -13.11
C GLY A 120 1.27 -2.53 -13.67
N TRP A 121 0.75 -2.07 -14.82
CA TRP A 121 1.15 -0.78 -15.41
C TRP A 121 0.70 0.42 -14.58
N ALA A 122 -0.33 0.27 -13.73
CA ALA A 122 -0.83 1.34 -12.88
C ALA A 122 0.26 1.92 -11.97
N PHE A 123 1.18 1.07 -11.52
CA PHE A 123 2.26 1.48 -10.63
C PHE A 123 3.28 2.41 -11.30
N ALA A 124 3.23 2.58 -12.63
CA ALA A 124 4.03 3.60 -13.32
C ALA A 124 3.70 5.03 -12.87
N ILE A 125 2.52 5.27 -12.27
CA ILE A 125 2.14 6.59 -11.74
C ILE A 125 3.09 7.10 -10.64
N TRP A 126 3.80 6.20 -9.95
CA TRP A 126 4.79 6.60 -8.96
C TRP A 126 5.95 7.40 -9.57
N ALA A 127 6.34 7.12 -10.82
CA ALA A 127 7.44 7.83 -11.47
C ALA A 127 7.19 9.36 -11.58
N PRO A 128 6.09 9.84 -12.19
CA PRO A 128 5.81 11.28 -12.23
C PRO A 128 5.54 11.89 -10.85
N ILE A 129 4.97 11.14 -9.90
CA ILE A 129 4.79 11.59 -8.51
C ILE A 129 6.15 11.87 -7.87
N TYR A 130 7.04 10.86 -7.79
CA TYR A 130 8.34 11.00 -7.11
C TYR A 130 9.28 11.94 -7.84
N LEU A 131 9.27 11.96 -9.17
CA LEU A 131 10.08 12.92 -9.93
C LEU A 131 9.64 14.36 -9.66
N GLY A 132 8.33 14.61 -9.67
CA GLY A 132 7.79 15.93 -9.40
C GLY A 132 7.98 16.36 -7.93
N GLU A 133 7.78 15.47 -6.96
CA GLU A 133 8.05 15.76 -5.55
C GLU A 133 9.55 15.99 -5.29
N THR A 134 10.42 15.26 -5.99
CA THR A 134 11.87 15.54 -5.97
C THR A 134 12.16 16.95 -6.46
N ALA A 135 11.59 17.35 -7.60
CA ALA A 135 11.74 18.71 -8.12
C ALA A 135 11.19 19.77 -7.14
N PHE A 136 10.06 19.48 -6.49
CA PHE A 136 9.49 20.34 -5.44
C PHE A 136 10.45 20.54 -4.26
N VAL A 137 10.98 19.46 -3.66
CA VAL A 137 11.84 19.57 -2.46
C VAL A 137 13.27 20.04 -2.76
N THR A 138 13.79 19.80 -3.97
CA THR A 138 15.18 20.17 -4.34
C THR A 138 15.28 21.51 -5.04
N ILE A 139 14.24 21.95 -5.75
CA ILE A 139 14.27 23.17 -6.56
C ILE A 139 13.13 24.11 -6.16
N GLY A 140 11.89 23.62 -6.19
CA GLY A 140 10.67 24.42 -6.03
C GLY A 140 10.68 25.23 -4.74
N GLN A 141 10.89 24.57 -3.60
CA GLN A 141 10.90 25.23 -2.28
C GLN A 141 12.05 26.23 -2.07
N TRP A 142 13.13 26.15 -2.85
CA TRP A 142 14.31 27.00 -2.70
C TRP A 142 14.34 28.18 -3.66
N ILE A 143 13.69 28.06 -4.82
CA ILE A 143 13.74 29.08 -5.86
C ILE A 143 12.40 29.81 -6.00
N SER A 144 11.28 29.10 -5.91
CA SER A 144 9.95 29.68 -6.15
C SER A 144 9.47 30.50 -4.95
N PRO A 145 9.27 31.83 -5.09
CA PRO A 145 8.66 32.64 -4.04
C PRO A 145 7.23 32.18 -3.70
N ALA A 146 6.53 31.67 -4.71
CA ALA A 146 5.19 31.12 -4.59
C ALA A 146 5.18 29.87 -3.68
N VAL A 147 6.18 28.99 -3.77
CA VAL A 147 6.29 27.87 -2.83
C VAL A 147 6.77 28.32 -1.46
N LYS A 148 7.78 29.21 -1.40
CA LYS A 148 8.40 29.63 -0.14
C LYS A 148 7.39 30.14 0.87
N HIS A 149 6.51 31.07 0.47
CA HIS A 149 5.56 31.65 1.42
C HIS A 149 4.53 30.64 1.97
N LEU A 150 4.33 29.52 1.29
CA LEU A 150 3.45 28.44 1.74
C LEU A 150 4.15 27.44 2.66
N LEU A 151 5.49 27.35 2.65
CA LEU A 151 6.27 26.35 3.41
C LEU A 151 5.86 26.22 4.89
N PRO A 152 5.71 27.31 5.66
CA PRO A 152 5.30 27.20 7.07
C PRO A 152 3.95 26.52 7.27
N GLN A 153 3.06 26.56 6.28
CA GLN A 153 1.73 25.96 6.37
C GLN A 153 1.73 24.50 5.88
N ILE A 154 2.56 24.17 4.89
CA ILE A 154 2.54 22.86 4.24
C ILE A 154 3.59 21.88 4.79
N THR A 155 4.65 22.35 5.45
CA THR A 155 5.75 21.48 5.89
C THR A 155 5.28 20.40 6.85
N THR A 156 4.53 20.75 7.90
CA THR A 156 4.02 19.74 8.86
C THR A 156 3.18 18.65 8.19
N PRO A 157 2.12 18.96 7.42
CA PRO A 157 1.34 17.93 6.75
C PRO A 157 2.15 17.18 5.67
N PHE A 158 3.04 17.84 4.92
CA PHE A 158 3.88 17.16 3.93
C PHE A 158 4.86 16.17 4.57
N VAL A 159 5.50 16.55 5.67
CA VAL A 159 6.38 15.65 6.44
C VAL A 159 5.58 14.48 7.00
N ALA A 160 4.43 14.74 7.63
CA ALA A 160 3.58 13.69 8.18
C ALA A 160 3.11 12.71 7.09
N ALA A 161 2.74 13.19 5.90
CA ALA A 161 2.37 12.35 4.77
C ALA A 161 3.51 11.40 4.36
N ASN A 162 4.73 11.91 4.24
CA ASN A 162 5.91 11.09 3.89
C ASN A 162 6.21 10.05 4.97
N LEU A 163 6.08 10.39 6.25
CA LEU A 163 6.29 9.44 7.34
C LEU A 163 5.21 8.35 7.37
N PHE A 164 3.94 8.70 7.19
CA PHE A 164 2.86 7.72 7.06
C PHE A 164 3.09 6.79 5.86
N GLN A 165 3.54 7.32 4.72
CA GLN A 165 3.91 6.52 3.55
C GLN A 165 5.06 5.56 3.84
N SER A 166 6.08 5.99 4.58
CA SER A 166 7.15 5.10 5.06
C SER A 166 6.63 3.98 5.96
N LEU A 167 5.71 4.28 6.88
CA LEU A 167 5.10 3.28 7.76
C LEU A 167 4.18 2.33 6.98
N TRP A 168 3.51 2.81 5.91
CA TRP A 168 2.77 1.96 4.99
C TRP A 168 3.67 0.91 4.34
N CYS A 169 4.87 1.27 3.87
CA CYS A 169 5.82 0.30 3.33
C CYS A 169 6.21 -0.78 4.35
N ALA A 170 6.32 -0.39 5.63
CA ALA A 170 6.60 -1.33 6.72
C ALA A 170 5.40 -2.22 7.09
N SER A 171 4.18 -1.88 6.65
CA SER A 171 2.96 -2.66 6.92
C SER A 171 2.82 -3.90 6.04
N PHE A 172 3.59 -4.04 4.95
CA PHE A 172 3.52 -5.22 4.06
C PHE A 172 4.24 -6.47 4.59
N ARG A 173 4.62 -6.50 5.86
CA ARG A 173 5.30 -7.65 6.44
C ARG A 173 4.38 -8.88 6.44
N PRO A 174 4.85 -10.06 5.99
CA PRO A 174 4.03 -11.27 5.92
C PRO A 174 3.36 -11.61 7.26
N LYS A 175 4.09 -11.43 8.37
CA LYS A 175 3.59 -11.72 9.72
C LYS A 175 2.35 -10.91 10.15
N TYR A 176 2.11 -9.73 9.57
CA TYR A 176 0.92 -8.93 9.90
C TYR A 176 -0.36 -9.49 9.27
N HIS A 177 -0.21 -10.38 8.28
CA HIS A 177 -1.29 -10.96 7.51
C HIS A 177 -1.53 -12.43 7.86
N HIS A 178 -0.96 -12.92 8.97
CA HIS A 178 -1.10 -14.31 9.38
C HIS A 178 -2.51 -14.59 9.93
N PRO A 179 -3.32 -15.45 9.30
CA PRO A 179 -4.73 -15.62 9.65
C PRO A 179 -4.95 -16.16 11.08
N THR A 180 -4.03 -17.00 11.57
CA THR A 180 -4.23 -17.76 12.82
C THR A 180 -3.49 -17.21 14.04
N SER A 181 -2.56 -16.26 13.87
CA SER A 181 -1.69 -15.78 14.96
C SER A 181 -1.68 -14.25 15.10
N SER A 182 -2.27 -13.54 14.15
CA SER A 182 -2.31 -12.08 14.14
C SER A 182 -3.65 -11.55 14.69
N PRO A 183 -3.64 -10.60 15.64
CA PRO A 183 -4.82 -9.83 15.99
C PRO A 183 -5.55 -9.27 14.76
N TRP A 184 -6.89 -9.34 14.78
CA TRP A 184 -7.76 -8.95 13.67
C TRP A 184 -7.49 -7.54 13.12
N TRP A 185 -6.96 -6.62 13.94
CA TRP A 185 -6.69 -5.24 13.52
C TRP A 185 -5.43 -5.10 12.65
N GLN A 186 -4.49 -6.04 12.67
CA GLN A 186 -3.16 -5.85 12.04
C GLN A 186 -3.24 -5.69 10.52
N LYS A 187 -4.16 -6.39 9.87
CA LYS A 187 -4.39 -6.26 8.43
C LYS A 187 -4.91 -4.89 8.02
N TYR A 188 -5.41 -4.07 8.95
CA TYR A 188 -5.87 -2.70 8.69
C TYR A 188 -4.78 -1.65 8.88
N ILE A 189 -3.58 -2.03 9.33
CA ILE A 189 -2.47 -1.07 9.52
C ILE A 189 -2.13 -0.39 8.19
N SER A 190 -2.07 -1.14 7.09
CA SER A 190 -1.82 -0.58 5.76
C SER A 190 -2.84 0.50 5.38
N VAL A 191 -4.12 0.22 5.62
CA VAL A 191 -5.23 1.16 5.38
C VAL A 191 -5.06 2.42 6.22
N ALA A 192 -4.76 2.27 7.51
CA ALA A 192 -4.58 3.39 8.42
C ALA A 192 -3.41 4.29 8.01
N MET A 193 -2.27 3.71 7.61
CA MET A 193 -1.10 4.48 7.18
C MET A 193 -1.36 5.21 5.86
N LEU A 194 -1.96 4.55 4.85
CA LEU A 194 -2.33 5.23 3.60
C LEU A 194 -3.41 6.30 3.81
N SER A 195 -4.38 6.06 4.69
CA SER A 195 -5.38 7.06 5.07
C SER A 195 -4.70 8.27 5.70
N GLY A 196 -3.71 8.04 6.56
CA GLY A 196 -2.85 9.08 7.12
C GLY A 196 -2.16 9.88 6.03
N THR A 197 -1.49 9.22 5.08
CA THR A 197 -0.87 9.88 3.92
C THR A 197 -1.87 10.73 3.15
N ALA A 198 -3.00 10.16 2.73
CA ALA A 198 -4.00 10.85 1.93
C ALA A 198 -4.59 12.05 2.69
N TYR A 199 -4.91 11.88 3.97
CA TYR A 199 -5.44 12.95 4.83
C TYR A 199 -4.44 14.10 4.97
N GLN A 200 -3.16 13.80 5.21
CA GLN A 200 -2.14 14.85 5.31
C GLN A 200 -1.90 15.57 3.98
N LEU A 201 -1.88 14.85 2.86
CA LEU A 201 -1.78 15.48 1.53
C LEU A 201 -3.03 16.32 1.19
N SER A 202 -4.21 15.96 1.71
CA SER A 202 -5.43 16.77 1.55
C SER A 202 -5.32 18.15 2.23
N HIS A 203 -4.57 18.25 3.33
CA HIS A 203 -4.27 19.53 3.99
C HIS A 203 -3.35 20.38 3.13
N VAL A 204 -2.25 19.79 2.61
CA VAL A 204 -1.34 20.48 1.68
C VAL A 204 -2.13 20.98 0.46
N HIS A 205 -2.96 20.13 -0.13
CA HIS A 205 -3.81 20.47 -1.26
C HIS A 205 -4.77 21.65 -0.95
N SER A 206 -5.41 21.63 0.22
CA SER A 206 -6.35 22.67 0.64
C SER A 206 -5.69 24.03 0.90
N ILE A 207 -4.43 24.04 1.36
CA ILE A 207 -3.65 25.26 1.55
C ILE A 207 -3.26 25.84 0.18
N VAL A 208 -2.69 25.01 -0.69
CA VAL A 208 -2.21 25.41 -2.01
C VAL A 208 -3.34 25.91 -2.89
N LYS A 209 -4.53 25.32 -2.82
CA LYS A 209 -5.65 25.75 -3.66
C LYS A 209 -6.06 27.21 -3.43
N LYS A 210 -5.78 27.76 -2.24
CA LYS A 210 -6.03 29.18 -1.94
C LYS A 210 -5.05 30.11 -2.66
N ASP A 211 -3.93 29.58 -3.17
CA ASP A 211 -2.91 30.31 -3.90
C ASP A 211 -2.78 29.79 -5.34
N SER A 212 -3.40 30.51 -6.28
CA SER A 212 -3.35 30.18 -7.70
C SER A 212 -1.96 30.30 -8.34
N SER A 213 -1.03 31.03 -7.72
CA SER A 213 0.30 31.32 -8.30
C SER A 213 1.28 30.14 -8.22
N SER A 214 1.00 29.17 -7.35
CA SER A 214 1.88 28.05 -7.05
C SER A 214 1.53 26.72 -7.73
N SER A 215 0.42 26.67 -8.48
CA SER A 215 -0.29 25.44 -8.87
C SER A 215 0.60 24.34 -9.49
N LEU A 216 1.57 24.70 -10.34
CA LEU A 216 2.39 23.72 -11.06
C LEU A 216 3.30 22.89 -10.14
N TRP A 217 3.90 23.49 -9.11
CA TRP A 217 4.80 22.79 -8.18
C TRP A 217 4.08 21.74 -7.32
N PHE A 218 2.76 21.86 -7.22
CA PHE A 218 1.91 21.02 -6.38
C PHE A 218 1.09 19.99 -7.17
N ILE A 219 1.24 19.95 -8.50
CA ILE A 219 0.70 18.88 -9.34
C ILE A 219 1.11 17.49 -8.82
N PRO A 220 2.40 17.17 -8.62
CA PRO A 220 2.80 15.84 -8.18
C PRO A 220 2.26 15.47 -6.78
N ILE A 221 2.18 16.44 -5.87
CA ILE A 221 1.60 16.28 -4.54
C ILE A 221 0.09 15.99 -4.63
N THR A 222 -0.62 16.67 -5.55
CA THR A 222 -2.05 16.43 -5.80
C THR A 222 -2.28 15.07 -6.47
N MET A 223 -1.39 14.64 -7.37
CA MET A 223 -1.41 13.27 -7.91
C MET A 223 -1.19 12.24 -6.80
N HIS A 224 -0.21 12.47 -5.92
CA HIS A 224 0.06 11.60 -4.78
C HIS A 224 -1.17 11.48 -3.85
N PHE A 225 -1.85 12.60 -3.58
CA PHE A 225 -3.10 12.62 -2.84
C PHE A 225 -4.20 11.76 -3.51
N GLY A 226 -4.42 11.95 -4.81
CA GLY A 226 -5.39 11.15 -5.57
C GLY A 226 -5.08 9.67 -5.53
N TRP A 227 -3.82 9.31 -5.77
CA TRP A 227 -3.38 7.91 -5.82
C TRP A 227 -3.49 7.23 -4.46
N THR A 228 -3.04 7.88 -3.39
CA THR A 228 -3.12 7.33 -2.02
C THR A 228 -4.56 7.19 -1.53
N THR A 229 -5.48 8.04 -1.99
CA THR A 229 -6.92 7.88 -1.70
C THR A 229 -7.47 6.58 -2.28
N VAL A 230 -7.20 6.29 -3.56
CA VAL A 230 -7.65 5.02 -4.17
C VAL A 230 -6.91 3.83 -3.57
N ALA A 231 -5.61 3.94 -3.36
CA ALA A 231 -4.81 2.88 -2.75
C ALA A 231 -5.34 2.53 -1.34
N THR A 232 -5.80 3.52 -0.57
CA THR A 232 -6.44 3.30 0.74
C THR A 232 -7.65 2.38 0.62
N LEU A 233 -8.55 2.67 -0.34
CA LEU A 233 -9.77 1.89 -0.56
C LEU A 233 -9.47 0.48 -1.09
N LEU A 234 -8.47 0.34 -1.97
CA LEU A 234 -8.01 -0.97 -2.44
C LEU A 234 -7.41 -1.80 -1.30
N ASN A 235 -6.61 -1.18 -0.42
CA ASN A 235 -6.07 -1.84 0.75
C ASN A 235 -7.19 -2.25 1.71
N LEU A 236 -8.25 -1.43 1.86
CA LEU A 236 -9.42 -1.78 2.68
C LEU A 236 -10.14 -3.01 2.14
N ASN A 237 -10.37 -3.08 0.83
CA ASN A 237 -10.94 -4.27 0.18
C ASN A 237 -10.08 -5.51 0.47
N GLY A 238 -8.75 -5.35 0.40
CA GLY A 238 -7.81 -6.42 0.70
C GLY A 238 -7.83 -6.88 2.15
N SER A 239 -7.90 -5.95 3.10
CA SER A 239 -8.03 -6.27 4.53
C SER A 239 -9.33 -7.02 4.81
N VAL A 240 -10.45 -6.62 4.21
CA VAL A 240 -11.73 -7.32 4.38
C VAL A 240 -11.71 -8.71 3.75
N ALA A 241 -11.10 -8.87 2.57
CA ALA A 241 -10.98 -10.17 1.92
C ALA A 241 -10.17 -11.17 2.77
N LEU A 242 -9.12 -10.71 3.47
CA LEU A 242 -8.36 -11.52 4.42
C LEU A 242 -9.18 -11.94 5.64
N ASP A 243 -10.13 -11.12 6.08
CA ASP A 243 -11.01 -11.42 7.22
C ASP A 243 -12.06 -12.48 6.92
N CYS A 244 -12.46 -12.58 5.66
CA CYS A 244 -13.53 -13.45 5.25
C CYS A 244 -13.07 -14.91 5.05
N LEU A 245 -11.77 -15.21 5.05
CA LEU A 245 -11.30 -16.59 4.88
C LEU A 245 -11.35 -17.40 6.20
N PRO A 246 -11.74 -18.70 6.19
CA PRO A 246 -12.09 -19.54 5.04
C PRO A 246 -13.58 -19.52 4.64
N ASP A 247 -14.48 -19.08 5.51
CA ASP A 247 -15.95 -19.07 5.31
C ASP A 247 -16.44 -17.87 4.46
N ALA A 248 -15.69 -17.55 3.41
CA ALA A 248 -15.79 -16.29 2.71
C ALA A 248 -17.21 -16.03 2.21
N LYS A 249 -17.89 -15.14 2.93
CA LYS A 249 -19.10 -14.46 2.51
C LYS A 249 -18.76 -13.59 1.31
N GLU A 250 -18.68 -14.21 0.14
CA GLU A 250 -18.34 -13.59 -1.14
C GLU A 250 -19.13 -12.29 -1.37
N HIS A 251 -20.40 -12.26 -0.95
CA HIS A 251 -21.25 -11.07 -0.97
C HIS A 251 -20.67 -9.87 -0.20
N ILE A 252 -19.96 -10.06 0.91
CA ILE A 252 -19.31 -8.97 1.66
C ILE A 252 -18.14 -8.40 0.85
N ILE A 253 -17.30 -9.27 0.28
CA ILE A 253 -16.15 -8.85 -0.53
C ILE A 253 -16.64 -8.04 -1.75
N ILE A 254 -17.69 -8.54 -2.40
CA ILE A 254 -18.33 -7.86 -3.53
C ILE A 254 -18.92 -6.51 -3.10
N ALA A 255 -19.68 -6.48 -1.99
CA ALA A 255 -20.30 -5.26 -1.49
C ALA A 255 -19.25 -4.19 -1.13
N VAL A 256 -18.17 -4.59 -0.46
CA VAL A 256 -17.07 -3.69 -0.11
C VAL A 256 -16.33 -3.21 -1.36
N GLY A 257 -16.12 -4.08 -2.35
CA GLY A 257 -15.57 -3.69 -3.65
C GLY A 257 -16.38 -2.60 -4.34
N TYR A 258 -17.70 -2.79 -4.47
CA TYR A 258 -18.59 -1.79 -5.06
C TYR A 258 -18.68 -0.50 -4.23
N ALA A 259 -18.75 -0.61 -2.91
CA ALA A 259 -18.79 0.54 -2.02
C ALA A 259 -17.51 1.39 -2.16
N SER A 260 -16.34 0.75 -2.22
CA SER A 260 -15.05 1.41 -2.46
C SER A 260 -14.99 2.09 -3.83
N ALA A 261 -15.48 1.44 -4.89
CA ALA A 261 -15.54 2.05 -6.22
C ALA A 261 -16.46 3.28 -6.24
N LEU A 262 -17.67 3.16 -5.67
CA LEU A 262 -18.62 4.27 -5.57
C LEU A 262 -18.04 5.44 -4.76
N LEU A 263 -17.44 5.15 -3.60
CA LEU A 263 -16.84 6.17 -2.75
C LEU A 263 -15.68 6.88 -3.46
N ALA A 264 -14.80 6.13 -4.15
CA ALA A 264 -13.74 6.71 -4.96
C ALA A 264 -14.31 7.61 -6.07
N THR A 265 -15.38 7.21 -6.76
CA THR A 265 -16.04 8.04 -7.77
C THR A 265 -16.60 9.33 -7.17
N VAL A 266 -17.32 9.23 -6.04
CA VAL A 266 -17.88 10.39 -5.35
C VAL A 266 -16.77 11.35 -4.90
N LEU A 267 -15.69 10.84 -4.31
CA LEU A 267 -14.54 11.65 -3.91
C LEU A 267 -13.84 12.30 -5.11
N GLY A 268 -13.65 11.55 -6.19
CA GLY A 268 -13.06 12.05 -7.45
C GLY A 268 -13.84 13.21 -8.03
N VAL A 269 -15.14 13.01 -8.27
CA VAL A 269 -16.03 14.05 -8.78
C VAL A 269 -16.08 15.24 -7.82
N SER A 270 -16.31 14.99 -6.52
CA SER A 270 -16.45 16.06 -5.54
C SER A 270 -15.20 16.92 -5.41
N ILE A 271 -14.02 16.31 -5.23
CA ILE A 271 -12.78 17.09 -5.09
C ILE A 271 -12.42 17.77 -6.41
N THR A 272 -12.63 17.12 -7.57
CA THR A 272 -12.35 17.75 -8.85
C THR A 272 -13.18 18.99 -9.09
N PHE A 273 -14.49 18.96 -8.82
CA PHE A 273 -15.34 20.13 -9.09
C PHE A 273 -15.37 21.14 -7.94
N VAL A 274 -15.46 20.69 -6.68
CA VAL A 274 -15.55 21.60 -5.52
C VAL A 274 -14.19 22.25 -5.22
N LYS A 275 -13.08 21.54 -5.45
CA LYS A 275 -11.73 22.08 -5.24
C LYS A 275 -11.05 22.49 -6.53
N ASP A 276 -11.75 22.43 -7.68
CA ASP A 276 -11.19 22.73 -9.00
C ASP A 276 -9.80 22.08 -9.18
N SER A 277 -9.79 20.76 -8.95
CA SER A 277 -8.60 19.91 -8.95
C SER A 277 -8.74 18.81 -10.02
N PRO A 278 -8.53 19.16 -11.30
CA PRO A 278 -8.60 18.18 -12.38
C PRO A 278 -7.52 17.11 -12.25
N VAL A 279 -6.35 17.46 -11.69
CA VAL A 279 -5.25 16.52 -11.46
C VAL A 279 -5.66 15.39 -10.53
N TYR A 280 -6.35 15.70 -9.43
CA TYR A 280 -6.86 14.68 -8.50
C TYR A 280 -7.81 13.71 -9.21
N GLY A 281 -8.79 14.24 -9.94
CA GLY A 281 -9.75 13.44 -10.70
C GLY A 281 -9.10 12.60 -11.80
N ALA A 282 -8.13 13.16 -12.51
CA ALA A 282 -7.36 12.45 -13.54
C ALA A 282 -6.58 11.27 -12.93
N THR A 283 -6.00 11.43 -11.74
CA THR A 283 -5.35 10.33 -11.02
C THR A 283 -6.34 9.22 -10.65
N LEU A 284 -7.55 9.58 -10.20
CA LEU A 284 -8.59 8.58 -9.90
C LEU A 284 -9.07 7.87 -11.16
N ALA A 285 -9.27 8.59 -12.26
CA ALA A 285 -9.63 8.02 -13.56
C ALA A 285 -8.55 7.03 -14.05
N PHE A 286 -7.27 7.39 -13.91
CA PHE A 286 -6.14 6.50 -14.22
C PHE A 286 -6.18 5.22 -13.36
N ALA A 287 -6.44 5.34 -12.05
CA ALA A 287 -6.53 4.19 -11.16
C ALA A 287 -7.73 3.28 -11.50
N PHE A 288 -8.88 3.86 -11.86
CA PHE A 288 -10.04 3.08 -12.30
C PHE A 288 -9.79 2.36 -13.62
N ALA A 289 -9.16 3.02 -14.60
CA ALA A 289 -8.80 2.38 -15.87
C ALA A 289 -7.88 1.17 -15.64
N ALA A 290 -6.92 1.30 -14.72
CA ALA A 290 -6.06 0.19 -14.31
C ALA A 290 -6.83 -0.94 -13.61
N CYS A 291 -7.75 -0.62 -12.71
CA CYS A 291 -8.58 -1.62 -12.03
C CYS A 291 -9.49 -2.38 -13.01
N ALA A 292 -10.08 -1.67 -13.98
CA ALA A 292 -10.90 -2.28 -15.02
C ALA A 292 -10.08 -3.21 -15.93
N ASP A 293 -8.87 -2.81 -16.34
CA ASP A 293 -7.95 -3.67 -17.10
C ASP A 293 -7.54 -4.91 -16.29
N GLY A 294 -7.23 -4.73 -15.00
CA GLY A 294 -6.90 -5.82 -14.08
C GLY A 294 -8.04 -6.85 -13.97
N LEU A 295 -9.27 -6.37 -13.74
CA LEU A 295 -10.46 -7.24 -13.67
C LEU A 295 -10.71 -7.98 -14.98
N LYS A 296 -10.60 -7.30 -16.13
CA LYS A 296 -10.77 -7.93 -17.46
C LYS A 296 -9.77 -9.07 -17.69
N ARG A 297 -8.52 -8.89 -17.27
CA ARG A 297 -7.48 -9.92 -17.38
C ARG A 297 -7.79 -11.12 -16.51
N GLU A 298 -8.31 -10.91 -15.31
CA GLU A 298 -8.65 -11.99 -14.39
C GLU A 298 -9.83 -12.82 -14.89
N LEU A 299 -10.89 -12.16 -15.36
CA LEU A 299 -12.03 -12.84 -16.00
C LEU A 299 -11.60 -13.70 -17.19
N LYS A 300 -10.70 -13.19 -18.05
CA LYS A 300 -10.19 -13.95 -19.19
C LYS A 300 -9.44 -15.21 -18.76
N LYS A 301 -8.66 -15.15 -17.68
CA LYS A 301 -7.95 -16.32 -17.13
C LYS A 301 -8.93 -17.37 -16.61
N GLN A 302 -9.95 -16.94 -15.86
CA GLN A 302 -10.99 -17.84 -15.33
C GLN A 302 -11.70 -18.58 -16.47
N THR A 303 -12.19 -17.87 -17.49
CA THR A 303 -12.85 -18.50 -18.65
C THR A 303 -11.92 -19.48 -19.39
N SER A 304 -10.63 -19.16 -19.47
CA SER A 304 -9.66 -20.04 -20.15
C SER A 304 -9.37 -21.31 -19.35
N PHE A 305 -9.42 -21.23 -18.01
CA PHE A 305 -9.28 -22.39 -17.13
C PHE A 305 -10.50 -23.31 -17.21
N ASP A 306 -11.70 -22.74 -17.21
CA ASP A 306 -12.95 -23.50 -17.31
C ASP A 306 -13.04 -24.27 -18.65
N ASN A 307 -12.75 -23.60 -19.77
CA ASN A 307 -12.74 -24.24 -21.09
C ASN A 307 -11.75 -25.41 -21.19
N ASN A 308 -10.55 -25.27 -20.59
CA ASN A 308 -9.56 -26.35 -20.59
C ASN A 308 -10.02 -27.56 -19.76
N ASN A 309 -10.75 -27.33 -18.65
CA ASN A 309 -11.27 -28.42 -17.83
C ASN A 309 -12.40 -29.17 -18.54
N ASP A 310 -13.26 -28.46 -19.27
CA ASP A 310 -14.31 -29.08 -20.09
C ASP A 310 -13.72 -29.95 -21.22
N ASP A 311 -12.64 -29.48 -21.87
CA ASP A 311 -11.91 -30.25 -22.89
C ASP A 311 -11.25 -31.52 -22.31
N VAL A 312 -10.80 -31.49 -21.06
CA VAL A 312 -10.23 -32.67 -20.38
C VAL A 312 -11.32 -33.66 -20.01
N LEU A 313 -12.46 -33.19 -19.48
CA LEU A 313 -13.60 -34.04 -19.12
C LEU A 313 -14.22 -34.71 -20.36
N THR A 314 -14.34 -33.98 -21.46
CA THR A 314 -14.86 -34.53 -22.73
C THR A 314 -13.92 -35.53 -23.41
N LYS A 315 -12.60 -35.43 -23.21
CA LYS A 315 -11.63 -36.44 -23.70
C LYS A 315 -11.54 -37.68 -22.81
N ALA A 316 -12.00 -37.61 -21.57
CA ALA A 316 -11.97 -38.71 -20.61
C ALA A 316 -13.23 -39.61 -20.66
N SER A 317 -14.31 -39.15 -21.32
CA SER A 317 -15.56 -39.88 -21.55
C SER A 317 -15.58 -40.61 -22.89
#